data_AF-A0A940NZJ8-F1
#
_entry.id   AF-A0A940NZJ8-F1
#
_cell.length_a   1.000
_cell.length_b   1.000
_cell.length_c   1.000
_cell.angle_alpha   90.00
_cell.angle_beta   90.00
_cell.angle_gamma   90.00
#
_symmetry.space_group_name_H-M   'P 1'
#
loop_
_entity.id
_entity.type
_entity.pdbx_description
1 polymer ?
#
loop_
_entity_poly.entity_id
_entity_poly.type
_entity_poly.pdbx_seq_one_letter_code
_entity_poly.pdbx_strand_id
1 'polypeptide(L)'
;AKSNTCLNTSQCLSSKNRLFRAVMQSDGNFVVYDKRSGSDKAIFNTRTQGNSGAFFALQQDGNLVVYSSAHKPLYSTGTCSSPYADYKLSIGDDGVLTLTRKNTKTVIWSSASSFNLDLIKQVGCQPSGSVSCSCYALAYATTLLDGRAHNWYEYNLYGNSSSVCAIWSKGGFHVEQKYSRADGYKLMYDQIKAGKPCVILVAGPRSSQHYITVIDVNSNADRNNLSTKDFTILDPAPVNGRTAPVAEKMSDAGYDLKYDYYDFPGYNINIKN
;
A
#
# COMPACT_ATOMS: atom_id res chain seq x y z
N ALA A 1 -10.45 -5.94 19.49
CA ALA A 1 -11.91 -5.99 19.31
C ALA A 1 -12.32 -7.36 18.76
N LYS A 2 -13.50 -7.88 19.12
CA LYS A 2 -14.10 -9.11 18.55
C LYS A 2 -15.15 -8.73 17.49
N SER A 3 -15.71 -9.69 16.75
CA SER A 3 -16.87 -9.43 15.88
C SER A 3 -17.98 -8.65 16.61
N ASN A 4 -18.70 -7.78 15.89
CA ASN A 4 -19.72 -6.85 16.43
C ASN A 4 -19.17 -5.79 17.41
N THR A 5 -17.87 -5.50 17.37
CA THR A 5 -17.34 -4.33 18.09
C THR A 5 -17.63 -3.07 17.29
N CYS A 6 -18.24 -2.10 17.96
CA CYS A 6 -18.29 -0.72 17.51
C CYS A 6 -17.29 0.11 18.32
N LEU A 7 -16.61 1.04 17.65
CA LEU A 7 -15.86 2.12 18.26
C LEU A 7 -16.64 3.42 18.04
N ASN A 8 -17.16 3.95 19.14
CA ASN A 8 -17.75 5.29 19.18
C ASN A 8 -16.65 6.35 19.45
N THR A 9 -17.02 7.63 19.39
CA THR A 9 -16.12 8.79 19.46
C THR A 9 -15.19 8.87 20.69
N SER A 10 -15.44 8.08 21.73
CA SER A 10 -14.65 7.99 22.95
C SER A 10 -13.85 6.69 23.10
N GLN A 11 -13.97 5.76 22.15
CA GLN A 11 -13.34 4.44 22.22
C GLN A 11 -12.13 4.39 21.28
N CYS A 12 -11.05 3.77 21.75
CA CYS A 12 -9.85 3.56 20.96
C CYS A 12 -9.32 2.13 21.09
N LEU A 13 -8.62 1.67 20.06
CA LEU A 13 -7.74 0.52 20.15
C LEU A 13 -6.32 1.04 20.35
N SER A 14 -5.56 0.46 21.27
CA SER A 14 -4.15 0.80 21.49
C SER A 14 -3.27 -0.40 21.20
N SER A 15 -2.07 -0.14 20.67
CA SER A 15 -1.00 -1.15 20.59
C SER A 15 -0.53 -1.52 21.99
N LYS A 16 0.16 -2.67 22.13
CA LYS A 16 0.66 -3.12 23.43
C LYS A 16 1.74 -2.19 23.95
N ASN A 17 2.60 -1.69 23.07
CA ASN A 17 3.64 -0.72 23.39
C ASN A 17 3.11 0.70 23.65
N ARG A 18 1.80 0.94 23.47
CA ARG A 18 1.12 2.25 23.65
C ARG A 18 1.60 3.37 22.72
N LEU A 19 2.43 3.05 21.74
CA LEU A 19 2.95 4.02 20.75
C LEU A 19 1.97 4.25 19.61
N PHE A 20 0.95 3.41 19.45
CA PHE A 20 -0.04 3.54 18.38
C PHE A 20 -1.47 3.42 18.91
N ARG A 21 -2.38 4.17 18.31
CA ARG A 21 -3.82 4.08 18.62
C ARG A 21 -4.70 4.26 17.39
N ALA A 22 -5.79 3.50 17.32
CA ALA A 22 -6.86 3.73 16.37
C ALA A 22 -8.06 4.33 17.11
N VAL A 23 -8.62 5.43 16.60
CA VAL A 23 -9.68 6.20 17.25
C VAL A 23 -10.75 6.63 16.26
N MET A 24 -12.01 6.54 16.67
CA MET A 24 -13.10 7.25 16.00
C MET A 24 -13.14 8.67 16.57
N GLN A 25 -12.86 9.69 15.76
CA GLN A 25 -12.83 11.08 16.20
C GLN A 25 -14.23 11.69 16.26
N SER A 26 -14.39 12.76 17.04
CA SER A 26 -15.67 13.49 17.20
C SER A 26 -16.15 14.19 15.91
N ASP A 27 -15.23 14.49 15.00
CA ASP A 27 -15.53 15.06 13.68
C ASP A 27 -16.05 14.01 12.69
N GLY A 28 -16.07 12.73 13.07
CA GLY A 28 -16.55 11.63 12.22
C GLY A 28 -15.46 10.93 11.40
N ASN A 29 -14.18 11.21 11.64
CA ASN A 29 -13.07 10.50 10.99
C ASN A 29 -12.55 9.33 11.84
N PHE A 30 -12.31 8.17 11.25
CA PHE A 30 -11.59 7.08 11.91
C PHE A 30 -10.11 7.17 11.55
N VAL A 31 -9.24 7.26 12.56
CA VAL A 31 -7.81 7.57 12.37
C VAL A 31 -6.92 6.62 13.17
N VAL A 32 -5.82 6.17 12.57
CA VAL A 32 -4.72 5.53 13.28
C VAL A 32 -3.59 6.55 13.46
N TYR A 33 -3.11 6.68 14.69
CA TYR A 33 -2.07 7.60 15.11
C TYR A 33 -0.81 6.87 15.56
N ASP A 34 0.33 7.42 15.16
CA ASP A 34 1.65 7.18 15.72
C ASP A 34 1.98 8.29 16.74
N LYS A 35 2.35 7.89 17.96
CA LYS A 35 2.59 8.79 19.09
C LYS A 35 4.07 8.95 19.44
N ARG A 36 4.98 8.36 18.67
CA ARG A 36 6.43 8.31 19.00
C ARG A 36 7.07 9.69 19.09
N SER A 37 6.61 10.65 18.29
CA SER A 37 7.18 12.00 18.20
C SER A 37 6.68 12.97 19.27
N GLY A 38 5.92 12.51 20.29
CA GLY A 38 5.32 13.38 21.31
C GLY A 38 4.10 14.19 20.82
N SER A 39 3.84 14.18 19.51
CA SER A 39 2.62 14.63 18.86
C SER A 39 1.99 13.48 18.10
N ASP A 40 0.66 13.46 18.04
CA ASP A 40 -0.10 12.45 17.32
C ASP A 40 0.04 12.65 15.80
N LYS A 41 0.79 11.77 15.12
CA LYS A 41 0.91 11.75 13.66
C LYS A 41 -0.08 10.75 13.08
N ALA A 42 -1.03 11.21 12.26
CA ALA A 42 -1.95 10.32 11.56
C ALA A 42 -1.18 9.48 10.52
N ILE A 43 -1.33 8.16 10.59
CA ILE A 43 -0.69 7.19 9.68
C ILE A 43 -1.72 6.41 8.83
N PHE A 44 -3.00 6.47 9.18
CA PHE A 44 -4.12 6.02 8.36
C PHE A 44 -5.37 6.82 8.75
N ASN A 45 -6.26 7.13 7.80
CA ASN A 45 -7.58 7.68 8.10
C ASN A 45 -8.63 7.36 7.03
N THR A 46 -9.91 7.34 7.42
CA THR A 46 -11.03 7.03 6.52
C THR A 46 -11.52 8.23 5.70
N ARG A 47 -11.03 9.44 5.98
CA ARG A 47 -11.43 10.70 5.33
C ARG A 47 -12.93 11.00 5.43
N THR A 48 -13.52 10.66 6.58
CA THR A 48 -14.97 10.81 6.84
C THR A 48 -15.28 11.99 7.77
N GLN A 49 -14.33 12.92 7.97
CA GLN A 49 -14.54 14.13 8.76
C GLN A 49 -15.73 14.97 8.25
N GLY A 50 -16.36 15.72 9.15
CA GLY A 50 -17.60 16.47 8.90
C GLY A 50 -18.88 15.67 9.17
N ASN A 51 -18.76 14.44 9.67
CA ASN A 51 -19.87 13.54 9.97
C ASN A 51 -19.96 13.29 11.48
N SER A 52 -20.24 14.33 12.26
CA SER A 52 -20.36 14.22 13.72
C SER A 52 -21.36 13.16 14.15
N GLY A 53 -20.98 12.35 15.14
CA GLY A 53 -21.77 11.20 15.59
C GLY A 53 -21.61 9.95 14.72
N ALA A 54 -20.71 9.96 13.73
CA ALA A 54 -20.32 8.74 13.03
C ALA A 54 -19.63 7.73 13.97
N PHE A 55 -19.70 6.46 13.60
CA PHE A 55 -19.10 5.35 14.36
C PHE A 55 -18.44 4.34 13.43
N PHE A 56 -17.42 3.66 13.93
CA PHE A 56 -16.70 2.62 13.21
C PHE A 56 -17.13 1.23 13.71
N ALA A 57 -17.48 0.33 12.80
CA ALA A 57 -18.04 -0.98 13.13
C ALA A 57 -17.31 -2.10 12.39
N LEU A 58 -17.01 -3.19 13.12
CA LEU A 58 -16.68 -4.50 12.55
C LEU A 58 -17.97 -5.32 12.43
N GLN A 59 -18.44 -5.47 11.20
CA GLN A 59 -19.64 -6.24 10.87
C GLN A 59 -19.41 -7.76 11.01
N GLN A 60 -20.49 -8.51 11.13
CA GLN A 60 -20.47 -9.98 11.29
C GLN A 60 -19.93 -10.74 10.06
N ASP A 61 -19.93 -10.09 8.90
CA ASP A 61 -19.43 -10.62 7.63
C ASP A 61 -17.94 -10.34 7.38
N GLY A 62 -17.28 -9.65 8.31
CA GLY A 62 -15.87 -9.29 8.21
C GLY A 62 -15.62 -7.98 7.48
N ASN A 63 -16.65 -7.15 7.30
CA ASN A 63 -16.48 -5.80 6.76
C ASN A 63 -16.20 -4.78 7.88
N LEU A 64 -15.27 -3.86 7.63
CA LEU A 64 -15.03 -2.70 8.50
C LEU A 64 -15.69 -1.48 7.85
N VAL A 65 -16.61 -0.84 8.56
CA VAL A 65 -17.44 0.24 8.02
C VAL A 65 -17.46 1.44 8.95
N VAL A 66 -17.32 2.65 8.40
CA VAL A 66 -17.72 3.87 9.11
C VAL A 66 -19.14 4.19 8.71
N TYR A 67 -20.02 4.33 9.68
CA TYR A 67 -21.40 4.76 9.49
C TYR A 67 -21.58 6.19 10.01
N SER A 68 -22.38 6.98 9.32
CA SER A 68 -22.91 8.23 9.86
C SER A 68 -23.84 7.97 11.05
N SER A 69 -24.22 9.01 11.79
CA SER A 69 -25.22 8.93 12.86
C SER A 69 -26.59 8.42 12.36
N ALA A 70 -26.91 8.65 11.09
CA ALA A 70 -28.11 8.13 10.43
C ALA A 70 -27.94 6.70 9.85
N HIS A 71 -26.87 5.97 10.23
CA HIS A 71 -26.57 4.62 9.76
C HIS A 71 -26.32 4.50 8.23
N LYS A 72 -26.06 5.61 7.54
CA LYS A 72 -25.58 5.59 6.15
C LYS A 72 -24.08 5.25 6.14
N PRO A 73 -23.63 4.26 5.34
CA PRO A 73 -22.21 3.95 5.23
C PRO A 73 -21.44 5.11 4.57
N LEU A 74 -20.31 5.48 5.15
CA LEU A 74 -19.41 6.55 4.70
C LEU A 74 -18.07 6.01 4.18
N TYR A 75 -17.62 4.88 4.72
CA TYR A 75 -16.41 4.17 4.31
C TYR A 75 -16.61 2.67 4.51
N SER A 76 -16.03 1.82 3.65
CA SER A 76 -16.02 0.37 3.81
C SER A 76 -14.72 -0.24 3.28
N THR A 77 -14.22 -1.29 3.93
CA THR A 77 -13.07 -2.06 3.44
C THR A 77 -13.42 -3.08 2.35
N GLY A 78 -14.71 -3.37 2.12
CA GLY A 78 -15.16 -4.33 1.11
C GLY A 78 -14.77 -5.79 1.41
N THR A 79 -14.44 -6.10 2.66
CA THR A 79 -13.82 -7.38 3.06
C THR A 79 -14.83 -8.46 3.46
N CYS A 80 -16.06 -8.38 2.93
CA CYS A 80 -17.17 -9.31 3.14
C CYS A 80 -16.82 -10.74 2.69
N SER A 81 -16.01 -11.45 3.48
CA SER A 81 -15.33 -12.70 3.08
C SER A 81 -16.03 -13.95 3.60
N SER A 82 -16.87 -13.82 4.65
CA SER A 82 -17.75 -14.87 5.16
C SER A 82 -18.68 -14.29 6.22
N PRO A 83 -20.01 -14.38 6.07
CA PRO A 83 -20.89 -14.21 7.21
C PRO A 83 -20.53 -15.30 8.24
N TYR A 84 -20.40 -14.94 9.53
CA TYR A 84 -20.21 -15.84 10.67
C TYR A 84 -18.80 -16.34 11.02
N ALA A 85 -17.71 -15.82 10.43
CA ALA A 85 -16.38 -16.13 10.97
C ALA A 85 -16.06 -15.29 12.22
N ASP A 86 -15.19 -15.82 13.10
CA ASP A 86 -14.72 -15.08 14.29
C ASP A 86 -13.60 -14.13 13.87
N TYR A 87 -13.88 -12.83 13.87
CA TYR A 87 -12.98 -11.79 13.42
C TYR A 87 -12.32 -11.07 14.60
N LYS A 88 -11.06 -10.69 14.41
CA LYS A 88 -10.31 -9.87 15.34
C LYS A 88 -9.76 -8.65 14.62
N LEU A 89 -10.15 -7.47 15.11
CA LEU A 89 -9.48 -6.24 14.78
C LEU A 89 -8.45 -5.91 15.88
N SER A 90 -7.20 -5.72 15.49
CA SER A 90 -6.09 -5.38 16.39
C SER A 90 -5.11 -4.43 15.73
N ILE A 91 -4.54 -3.53 16.52
CA ILE A 91 -3.41 -2.70 16.11
C ILE A 91 -2.12 -3.34 16.66
N GLY A 92 -1.14 -3.56 15.77
CA GLY A 92 0.17 -4.09 16.10
C GLY A 92 1.09 -3.03 16.72
N ASP A 93 2.20 -3.48 17.30
CA ASP A 93 3.26 -2.60 17.82
C ASP A 93 4.09 -1.94 16.70
N ASP A 94 3.77 -2.26 15.45
CA ASP A 94 4.23 -1.67 14.19
C ASP A 94 3.31 -0.53 13.68
N GLY A 95 2.17 -0.29 14.35
CA GLY A 95 1.18 0.71 13.94
C GLY A 95 0.20 0.25 12.88
N VAL A 96 0.23 -1.03 12.50
CA VAL A 96 -0.65 -1.59 11.49
C VAL A 96 -1.94 -2.09 12.13
N LEU A 97 -3.08 -1.59 11.67
CA LEU A 97 -4.41 -2.06 12.07
C LEU A 97 -4.82 -3.24 11.17
N THR A 98 -4.98 -4.41 11.77
CA THR A 98 -5.20 -5.67 11.04
C THR A 98 -6.53 -6.29 11.43
N LEU A 99 -7.30 -6.70 10.42
CA LEU A 99 -8.44 -7.59 10.54
C LEU A 99 -7.99 -9.03 10.26
N THR A 100 -8.14 -9.91 11.24
CA THR A 100 -7.74 -11.32 11.14
C THR A 100 -8.94 -12.23 11.37
N ARG A 101 -9.06 -13.29 10.56
CA ARG A 101 -9.95 -14.42 10.86
C ARG A 101 -9.30 -15.31 11.91
N LYS A 102 -9.87 -15.42 13.10
CA LYS A 102 -9.20 -16.04 14.27
C LYS A 102 -8.94 -17.54 14.10
N ASN A 103 -9.86 -18.27 13.47
CA ASN A 103 -9.75 -19.73 13.31
C ASN A 103 -8.54 -20.13 12.43
N THR A 104 -8.32 -19.41 11.35
CA THR A 104 -7.29 -19.66 10.33
C THR A 104 -6.06 -18.80 10.53
N LYS A 105 -6.16 -17.75 11.37
CA LYS A 105 -5.16 -16.69 11.55
C LYS A 105 -4.86 -15.91 10.25
N THR A 106 -5.71 -16.02 9.24
CA THR A 106 -5.57 -15.28 7.98
C THR A 106 -5.83 -13.80 8.18
N VAL A 107 -4.92 -12.95 7.71
CA VAL A 107 -5.15 -11.50 7.60
C VAL A 107 -6.07 -11.23 6.42
N ILE A 108 -7.23 -10.64 6.69
CA ILE A 108 -8.25 -10.32 5.67
C ILE A 108 -8.09 -8.89 5.18
N TRP A 109 -7.66 -7.99 6.06
CA TRP A 109 -7.42 -6.60 5.73
C TRP A 109 -6.36 -6.02 6.65
N SER A 110 -5.63 -5.03 6.18
CA SER A 110 -4.71 -4.24 6.98
C SER A 110 -4.77 -2.77 6.55
N SER A 111 -4.57 -1.84 7.49
CA SER A 111 -4.44 -0.41 7.20
C SER A 111 -3.17 -0.08 6.41
N ALA A 112 -2.22 -1.01 6.34
CA ALA A 112 -1.09 -0.93 5.43
C ALA A 112 -1.46 -1.35 3.99
N SER A 113 -2.60 -2.03 3.80
CA SER A 113 -3.09 -2.55 2.51
C SER A 113 -4.07 -1.63 1.80
N SER A 114 -4.61 -0.60 2.45
CA SER A 114 -5.56 0.33 1.83
C SER A 114 -4.82 1.46 1.12
N PHE A 115 -4.20 1.13 0.00
CA PHE A 115 -3.71 2.13 -0.95
C PHE A 115 -4.89 2.95 -1.44
N ASN A 116 -4.85 4.28 -1.25
CA ASN A 116 -5.87 5.16 -1.81
C ASN A 116 -5.65 5.26 -3.33
N LEU A 117 -6.29 4.36 -4.08
CA LEU A 117 -6.17 4.31 -5.54
C LEU A 117 -6.61 5.62 -6.20
N ASP A 118 -7.49 6.42 -5.59
CA ASP A 118 -7.89 7.70 -6.16
C ASP A 118 -6.80 8.77 -6.07
N LEU A 119 -5.94 8.73 -5.05
CA LEU A 119 -4.72 9.55 -5.00
C LEU A 119 -3.70 9.09 -6.03
N ILE A 120 -3.58 7.78 -6.21
CA ILE A 120 -2.66 7.20 -7.19
C ILE A 120 -3.10 7.52 -8.62
N LYS A 121 -4.42 7.54 -8.89
CA LYS A 121 -4.95 8.02 -10.18
C LYS A 121 -4.60 9.48 -10.45
N GLN A 122 -4.46 10.32 -9.43
CA GLN A 122 -4.06 11.73 -9.61
C GLN A 122 -2.59 11.88 -10.06
N VAL A 123 -1.74 10.89 -9.78
CA VAL A 123 -0.36 10.85 -10.33
C VAL A 123 -0.38 10.60 -11.85
N GLY A 124 -1.39 9.87 -12.34
CA GLY A 124 -1.55 9.52 -13.75
C GLY A 124 -0.58 8.43 -14.22
N CYS A 125 -0.63 8.09 -15.51
CA CYS A 125 0.31 7.17 -16.16
C CYS A 125 1.40 7.91 -16.94
N GLN A 126 2.47 7.20 -17.29
CA GLN A 126 3.48 7.73 -18.19
C GLN A 126 2.93 7.94 -19.61
N PRO A 127 3.45 8.91 -20.38
CA PRO A 127 3.16 9.02 -21.81
C PRO A 127 3.63 7.79 -22.59
N SER A 128 2.92 7.43 -23.66
CA SER A 128 3.34 6.36 -24.56
C SER A 128 4.72 6.67 -25.16
N GLY A 129 5.62 5.68 -25.15
CA GLY A 129 6.98 5.83 -25.66
C GLY A 129 7.96 6.57 -24.74
N SER A 130 7.55 6.97 -23.52
CA SER A 130 8.48 7.60 -22.57
C SER A 130 9.35 6.60 -21.80
N VAL A 131 10.43 7.09 -21.19
CA VAL A 131 11.28 6.32 -20.26
C VAL A 131 11.13 6.78 -18.80
N SER A 132 10.07 7.53 -18.50
CA SER A 132 9.79 8.08 -17.17
C SER A 132 9.20 7.07 -16.18
N CYS A 133 9.16 5.78 -16.50
CA CYS A 133 8.55 4.73 -15.66
C CYS A 133 9.05 4.75 -14.22
N SER A 134 10.36 4.93 -14.03
CA SER A 134 10.98 5.02 -12.69
C SER A 134 10.48 6.23 -11.90
N CYS A 135 10.26 7.37 -12.56
CA CYS A 135 9.76 8.59 -11.92
C CYS A 135 8.31 8.42 -11.45
N TYR A 136 7.46 7.82 -12.30
CA TYR A 136 6.08 7.51 -11.94
C TYR A 136 6.01 6.45 -10.84
N ALA A 137 6.79 5.37 -10.95
CA ALA A 137 6.84 4.32 -9.94
C ALA A 137 7.30 4.87 -8.57
N LEU A 138 8.27 5.78 -8.57
CA LEU A 138 8.69 6.45 -7.33
C LEU A 138 7.59 7.37 -6.78
N ALA A 139 6.90 8.12 -7.63
CA ALA A 139 5.77 8.96 -7.24
C ALA A 139 4.59 8.16 -6.67
N TYR A 140 4.30 6.97 -7.22
CA TYR A 140 3.33 6.08 -6.62
C TYR A 140 3.79 5.66 -5.23
N ALA A 141 5.02 5.16 -5.10
CA ALA A 141 5.55 4.66 -3.82
C ALA A 141 5.53 5.74 -2.73
N THR A 142 5.89 6.98 -3.06
CA THR A 142 5.85 8.12 -2.11
C THR A 142 4.41 8.54 -1.77
N THR A 143 3.52 8.59 -2.77
CA THR A 143 2.09 8.87 -2.57
C THR A 143 1.44 7.88 -1.60
N LEU A 144 1.83 6.60 -1.67
CA LEU A 144 1.34 5.56 -0.76
C LEU A 144 1.89 5.71 0.66
N LEU A 145 3.10 6.25 0.80
CA LEU A 145 3.77 6.42 2.09
C LEU A 145 3.31 7.67 2.85
N ASP A 146 3.01 8.76 2.17
CA ASP A 146 2.66 10.04 2.81
C ASP A 146 1.18 10.46 2.62
N GLY A 147 0.44 9.75 1.77
CA GLY A 147 -0.98 9.99 1.53
C GLY A 147 -1.27 11.27 0.73
N ARG A 148 -0.31 11.77 -0.06
CA ARG A 148 -0.44 12.93 -0.95
C ARG A 148 -0.07 12.55 -2.38
N ALA A 149 -0.86 12.98 -3.37
CA ALA A 149 -0.48 12.78 -4.76
C ALA A 149 0.81 13.55 -5.10
N HIS A 150 1.77 12.85 -5.67
CA HIS A 150 3.05 13.41 -6.12
C HIS A 150 3.10 13.59 -7.62
N ASN A 151 3.77 14.64 -8.08
CA ASN A 151 4.10 14.76 -9.49
C ASN A 151 5.33 13.92 -9.81
N TRP A 152 5.28 13.09 -10.84
CA TRP A 152 6.39 12.23 -11.24
C TRP A 152 7.68 13.00 -11.53
N TYR A 153 7.58 14.21 -12.10
CA TYR A 153 8.73 15.04 -12.44
C TYR A 153 9.49 15.58 -11.21
N GLU A 154 8.93 15.49 -9.99
CA GLU A 154 9.65 15.83 -8.76
C GLU A 154 10.91 14.98 -8.59
N TYR A 155 10.92 13.79 -9.21
CA TYR A 155 11.92 12.75 -9.02
C TYR A 155 12.99 12.67 -10.09
N ASN A 156 13.00 13.51 -11.11
CA ASN A 156 14.08 13.51 -12.10
C ASN A 156 15.04 14.70 -11.94
N LEU A 157 16.10 14.70 -12.75
CA LEU A 157 17.10 15.78 -12.81
C LEU A 157 16.63 17.01 -13.59
N TYR A 158 15.79 16.83 -14.61
CA TYR A 158 15.50 17.84 -15.65
C TYR A 158 14.05 18.34 -15.65
N GLY A 159 13.32 18.22 -14.53
CA GLY A 159 11.94 18.68 -14.41
C GLY A 159 10.97 17.88 -15.29
N ASN A 160 10.25 18.50 -16.22
CA ASN A 160 9.18 17.79 -16.96
C ASN A 160 9.67 16.91 -18.15
N SER A 161 10.92 16.44 -18.13
CA SER A 161 11.45 15.57 -19.18
C SER A 161 11.03 14.12 -18.98
N SER A 162 10.28 13.59 -19.96
CA SER A 162 9.83 12.19 -19.99
C SER A 162 10.92 11.21 -20.44
N SER A 163 12.14 11.70 -20.64
CA SER A 163 13.28 10.94 -21.18
C SER A 163 14.34 10.57 -20.13
N VAL A 164 14.01 10.65 -18.83
CA VAL A 164 14.99 10.57 -17.75
C VAL A 164 14.50 9.65 -16.63
N CYS A 165 15.41 8.85 -16.09
CA CYS A 165 15.16 8.00 -14.93
C CYS A 165 15.05 8.81 -13.62
N ALA A 166 14.39 8.22 -12.62
CA ALA A 166 14.29 8.80 -11.29
C ALA A 166 15.65 8.87 -10.58
N ILE A 167 15.79 9.88 -9.73
CA ILE A 167 16.81 9.96 -8.68
C ILE A 167 16.16 9.43 -7.40
N TRP A 168 16.52 8.21 -7.01
CA TRP A 168 15.92 7.53 -5.85
C TRP A 168 16.00 8.34 -4.55
N SER A 169 17.10 9.04 -4.33
CA SER A 169 17.32 9.86 -3.14
C SER A 169 16.34 11.03 -3.01
N LYS A 170 15.77 11.56 -4.10
CA LYS A 170 14.71 12.57 -4.04
C LYS A 170 13.41 12.04 -3.40
N GLY A 171 13.16 10.73 -3.53
CA GLY A 171 12.10 10.03 -2.81
C GLY A 171 12.52 9.53 -1.44
N GLY A 172 13.79 9.67 -1.04
CA GLY A 172 14.38 9.00 0.12
C GLY A 172 14.44 7.47 -0.03
N PHE A 173 14.61 6.99 -1.26
CA PHE A 173 14.81 5.58 -1.57
C PHE A 173 16.28 5.32 -1.90
N HIS A 174 16.74 4.10 -1.63
CA HIS A 174 18.02 3.58 -2.07
C HIS A 174 17.82 2.23 -2.75
N VAL A 175 18.81 1.84 -3.57
CA VAL A 175 18.83 0.52 -4.18
C VAL A 175 19.38 -0.48 -3.16
N GLU A 176 18.60 -1.52 -2.89
CA GLU A 176 19.10 -2.71 -2.25
C GLU A 176 19.24 -3.84 -3.28
N GLN A 177 20.49 -4.26 -3.49
CA GLN A 177 20.84 -5.24 -4.51
C GLN A 177 20.78 -6.66 -3.92
N LYS A 178 20.15 -7.59 -4.66
CA LYS A 178 20.14 -9.02 -4.34
C LYS A 178 20.67 -9.82 -5.52
N TYR A 179 21.40 -10.89 -5.22
CA TYR A 179 22.05 -11.72 -6.23
C TYR A 179 21.26 -12.99 -6.58
N SER A 180 20.16 -13.25 -5.86
CA SER A 180 19.20 -14.31 -6.20
C SER A 180 17.80 -13.73 -6.33
N ARG A 181 17.02 -14.30 -7.25
CA ARG A 181 15.63 -13.88 -7.48
C ARG A 181 14.77 -14.13 -6.25
N ALA A 182 15.00 -15.26 -5.59
CA ALA A 182 14.30 -15.62 -4.36
C ALA A 182 14.53 -14.60 -3.24
N ASP A 183 15.76 -14.10 -3.08
CA ASP A 183 16.05 -13.08 -2.06
C ASP A 183 15.50 -11.70 -2.45
N GLY A 184 15.42 -11.40 -3.75
CA GLY A 184 14.70 -10.23 -4.26
C GLY A 184 13.22 -10.26 -3.88
N TYR A 185 12.53 -11.39 -4.11
CA TYR A 185 11.15 -11.56 -3.68
C TYR A 185 10.97 -11.52 -2.16
N LYS A 186 11.88 -12.15 -1.39
CA LYS A 186 11.81 -12.09 0.08
C LYS A 186 11.95 -10.65 0.58
N LEU A 187 12.85 -9.87 0.00
CA LEU A 187 12.98 -8.45 0.33
C LEU A 187 11.69 -7.69 0.00
N MET A 188 11.11 -7.90 -1.19
CA MET A 188 9.83 -7.29 -1.56
C MET A 188 8.74 -7.65 -0.54
N TYR A 189 8.59 -8.94 -0.22
CA TYR A 189 7.65 -9.42 0.79
C TYR A 189 7.84 -8.72 2.14
N ASP A 190 9.08 -8.64 2.63
CA ASP A 190 9.40 -8.01 3.92
C ASP A 190 9.06 -6.52 3.93
N GLN A 191 9.34 -5.79 2.84
CA GLN A 191 8.97 -4.38 2.71
C GLN A 191 7.44 -4.21 2.74
N ILE A 192 6.71 -4.99 1.94
CA ILE A 192 5.25 -4.90 1.91
C ILE A 192 4.65 -5.26 3.26
N LYS A 193 5.13 -6.31 3.94
CA LYS A 193 4.66 -6.67 5.29
C LYS A 193 4.98 -5.59 6.33
N ALA A 194 6.04 -4.79 6.11
CA ALA A 194 6.35 -3.61 6.91
C ALA A 194 5.55 -2.36 6.50
N GLY A 195 4.59 -2.48 5.58
CA GLY A 195 3.79 -1.36 5.08
C GLY A 195 4.56 -0.39 4.19
N LYS A 196 5.69 -0.82 3.61
CA LYS A 196 6.52 -0.01 2.72
C LYS A 196 6.41 -0.55 1.28
N PRO A 197 5.93 0.23 0.30
CA PRO A 197 6.03 -0.16 -1.10
C PRO A 197 7.50 -0.17 -1.54
N CYS A 198 7.81 -0.95 -2.57
CA CYS A 198 9.13 -0.94 -3.19
C CYS A 198 9.02 -0.75 -4.71
N VAL A 199 10.05 -0.13 -5.30
CA VAL A 199 10.11 0.11 -6.75
C VAL A 199 11.13 -0.84 -7.35
N ILE A 200 10.71 -1.64 -8.32
CA ILE A 200 11.54 -2.73 -8.88
C ILE A 200 11.72 -2.56 -10.38
N LEU A 201 12.85 -3.05 -10.87
CA LEU A 201 13.10 -3.22 -12.29
C LEU A 201 12.58 -4.58 -12.75
N VAL A 202 11.77 -4.59 -13.80
CA VAL A 202 11.15 -5.79 -14.36
C VAL A 202 11.37 -5.91 -15.86
N ALA A 203 11.20 -7.12 -16.35
CA ALA A 203 11.16 -7.45 -17.77
C ALA A 203 10.02 -8.45 -18.03
N GLY A 204 9.48 -8.45 -19.24
CA GLY A 204 8.39 -9.33 -19.64
C GLY A 204 7.87 -9.01 -21.04
N PRO A 205 6.75 -9.61 -21.47
CA PRO A 205 6.19 -9.40 -22.80
C PRO A 205 5.80 -7.94 -23.10
N ARG A 206 5.44 -7.17 -22.07
CA ARG A 206 5.06 -5.75 -22.21
C ARG A 206 6.28 -4.82 -22.38
N SER A 207 7.45 -5.20 -21.88
CA SER A 207 8.69 -4.44 -22.01
C SER A 207 9.90 -5.27 -21.58
N SER A 208 11.01 -5.14 -22.30
CA SER A 208 12.30 -5.74 -21.92
C SER A 208 12.96 -5.06 -20.71
N GLN A 209 12.48 -3.87 -20.34
CA GLN A 209 12.93 -3.09 -19.18
C GLN A 209 11.86 -2.09 -18.75
N HIS A 210 11.42 -2.19 -17.49
CA HIS A 210 10.40 -1.29 -16.96
C HIS A 210 10.49 -1.16 -15.44
N TYR A 211 10.15 0.00 -14.90
CA TYR A 211 10.03 0.19 -13.45
C TYR A 211 8.57 0.20 -13.03
N ILE A 212 8.26 -0.54 -11.98
CA ILE A 212 6.91 -0.64 -11.41
C ILE A 212 6.99 -0.52 -9.88
N THR A 213 5.84 -0.23 -9.27
CA THR A 213 5.72 -0.17 -7.81
C THR A 213 5.02 -1.43 -7.32
N VAL A 214 5.65 -2.17 -6.42
CA VAL A 214 5.02 -3.27 -5.69
C VAL A 214 4.29 -2.66 -4.51
N ILE A 215 3.01 -2.97 -4.39
CA ILE A 215 2.14 -2.36 -3.39
C ILE A 215 1.64 -3.40 -2.41
N ASP A 216 1.33 -4.62 -2.84
CA ASP A 216 0.77 -5.61 -1.93
C ASP A 216 1.35 -7.00 -2.20
N VAL A 217 1.18 -7.88 -1.22
CA VAL A 217 1.51 -9.28 -1.30
C VAL A 217 0.34 -10.11 -0.79
N ASN A 218 0.01 -11.19 -1.50
CA ASN A 218 -1.08 -12.08 -1.18
C ASN A 218 -1.05 -12.42 0.32
N SER A 219 -2.19 -12.31 0.99
CA SER A 219 -2.32 -12.55 2.43
C SER A 219 -1.83 -13.95 2.84
N ASN A 220 -1.93 -14.92 1.93
CA ASN A 220 -1.53 -16.31 2.13
C ASN A 220 -0.14 -16.64 1.54
N ALA A 221 0.60 -15.65 1.04
CA ALA A 221 1.92 -15.88 0.48
C ALA A 221 2.88 -16.48 1.53
N ASP A 222 3.58 -17.54 1.16
CA ASP A 222 4.67 -18.10 1.96
C ASP A 222 5.97 -17.39 1.58
N ARG A 223 6.60 -16.73 2.55
CA ARG A 223 7.87 -16.00 2.36
C ARG A 223 8.98 -16.86 1.74
N ASN A 224 8.96 -18.18 1.95
CA ASN A 224 9.98 -19.09 1.42
C ASN A 224 9.61 -19.70 0.06
N ASN A 225 8.40 -19.46 -0.44
CA ASN A 225 7.88 -19.98 -1.70
C ASN A 225 7.11 -18.90 -2.47
N LEU A 226 7.80 -17.80 -2.78
CA LEU A 226 7.23 -16.63 -3.45
C LEU A 226 7.35 -16.72 -4.97
N SER A 227 6.36 -16.13 -5.65
CA SER A 227 6.30 -16.00 -7.10
C SER A 227 5.67 -14.67 -7.52
N THR A 228 5.71 -14.34 -8.81
CA THR A 228 5.05 -13.13 -9.35
C THR A 228 3.53 -13.11 -9.17
N LYS A 229 2.90 -14.24 -8.88
CA LYS A 229 1.45 -14.33 -8.57
C LYS A 229 1.12 -13.74 -7.19
N ASP A 230 2.11 -13.70 -6.31
CA ASP A 230 1.93 -13.25 -4.93
C ASP A 230 1.90 -11.72 -4.86
N PHE A 231 2.49 -11.02 -5.81
CA PHE A 231 2.65 -9.57 -5.75
C PHE A 231 1.60 -8.81 -6.57
N THR A 232 1.04 -7.77 -5.95
CA THR A 232 0.19 -6.76 -6.61
C THR A 232 1.02 -5.52 -6.89
N ILE A 233 0.90 -4.96 -8.08
CA ILE A 233 1.73 -3.87 -8.59
C ILE A 233 0.88 -2.69 -9.09
N LEU A 234 1.53 -1.53 -9.20
CA LEU A 234 1.10 -0.40 -10.03
C LEU A 234 2.07 -0.27 -11.19
N ASP A 235 1.53 -0.32 -12.39
CA ASP A 235 2.26 -0.20 -13.65
C ASP A 235 2.13 1.23 -14.21
N PRO A 236 3.23 1.99 -14.38
CA PRO A 236 3.21 3.29 -15.03
C PRO A 236 2.76 3.27 -16.49
N ALA A 237 2.92 2.15 -17.20
CA ALA A 237 2.70 2.08 -18.63
C ALA A 237 1.21 2.28 -19.00
N PRO A 238 0.91 3.03 -20.08
CA PRO A 238 -0.46 3.23 -20.56
C PRO A 238 -0.96 2.00 -21.34
N VAL A 239 -1.05 0.85 -20.68
CA VAL A 239 -1.51 -0.40 -21.30
C VAL A 239 -3.00 -0.30 -21.64
N ASN A 240 -3.39 -0.72 -22.84
CA ASN A 240 -4.79 -0.73 -23.30
C ASN A 240 -5.49 0.64 -23.25
N GLY A 241 -4.76 1.73 -23.51
CA GLY A 241 -5.33 3.09 -23.52
C GLY A 241 -5.69 3.65 -22.14
N ARG A 242 -5.19 3.04 -21.06
CA ARG A 242 -5.37 3.55 -19.69
C ARG A 242 -4.68 4.91 -19.53
N THR A 243 -5.39 5.86 -18.91
CA THR A 243 -4.87 7.17 -18.54
C THR A 243 -4.48 7.27 -17.06
N ALA A 244 -4.73 6.21 -16.29
CA ALA A 244 -4.40 6.11 -14.87
C ALA A 244 -3.98 4.68 -14.50
N PRO A 245 -3.09 4.54 -13.50
CA PRO A 245 -2.62 3.22 -13.06
C PRO A 245 -3.74 2.42 -12.40
N VAL A 246 -3.65 1.11 -12.52
CA VAL A 246 -4.53 0.16 -11.82
C VAL A 246 -3.69 -0.81 -11.02
N ALA A 247 -4.27 -1.31 -9.93
CA ALA A 247 -3.69 -2.44 -9.22
C ALA A 247 -3.91 -3.71 -10.06
N GLU A 248 -2.83 -4.42 -10.40
CA GLU A 248 -2.89 -5.71 -11.08
C GLU A 248 -1.84 -6.68 -10.52
N LYS A 249 -1.99 -7.98 -10.80
CA LYS A 249 -0.95 -8.95 -10.42
C LYS A 249 0.26 -8.82 -11.32
N MET A 250 1.45 -8.94 -10.74
CA MET A 250 2.70 -8.91 -11.52
C MET A 250 2.73 -10.02 -12.57
N SER A 251 2.16 -11.19 -12.24
CA SER A 251 1.98 -12.30 -13.19
C SER A 251 1.06 -11.97 -14.37
N ASP A 252 -0.03 -11.23 -14.14
CA ASP A 252 -1.00 -10.87 -15.18
C ASP A 252 -0.41 -9.83 -16.14
N ALA A 253 0.53 -9.03 -15.64
CA ALA A 253 1.36 -8.16 -16.46
C ALA A 253 2.45 -8.90 -17.24
N GLY A 254 2.68 -10.18 -16.94
CA GLY A 254 3.74 -10.99 -17.54
C GLY A 254 5.14 -10.56 -17.13
N TYR A 255 5.28 -9.78 -16.05
CA TYR A 255 6.56 -9.29 -15.58
C TYR A 255 7.21 -10.28 -14.61
N ASP A 256 8.54 -10.37 -14.68
CA ASP A 256 9.40 -10.91 -13.61
C ASP A 256 10.49 -9.87 -13.26
N LEU A 257 11.10 -10.00 -12.07
CA LEU A 257 12.28 -9.24 -11.67
C LEU A 257 13.36 -9.37 -12.76
N LYS A 258 13.83 -8.22 -13.24
CA LYS A 258 14.93 -8.17 -14.21
C LYS A 258 16.25 -8.22 -13.48
N TYR A 259 17.11 -9.12 -13.91
CA TYR A 259 18.52 -9.10 -13.55
C TYR A 259 19.24 -8.10 -14.46
N ASP A 260 19.95 -7.14 -13.86
CA ASP A 260 20.88 -6.19 -14.49
C ASP A 260 20.31 -5.03 -15.35
N TYR A 261 21.09 -3.94 -15.38
CA TYR A 261 21.19 -2.91 -16.42
C TYR A 261 22.67 -2.60 -16.67
N TYR A 262 23.18 -3.11 -17.80
CA TYR A 262 24.44 -2.78 -18.49
C TYR A 262 25.78 -2.90 -17.73
N ASP A 263 25.88 -2.75 -16.40
CA ASP A 263 27.15 -2.87 -15.63
C ASP A 263 26.99 -3.20 -14.13
N PHE A 264 25.78 -3.48 -13.63
CA PHE A 264 25.52 -3.66 -12.18
C PHE A 264 24.77 -4.97 -11.91
N PRO A 265 25.50 -6.10 -11.76
CA PRO A 265 24.90 -7.43 -11.68
C PRO A 265 24.03 -7.58 -10.44
N GLY A 266 22.73 -7.82 -10.62
CA GLY A 266 21.82 -8.08 -9.52
C GLY A 266 20.36 -7.73 -9.83
N TYR A 267 19.48 -8.16 -8.92
CA TYR A 267 18.12 -7.68 -8.81
C TYR A 267 18.12 -6.41 -7.95
N ASN A 268 17.74 -5.29 -8.55
CA ASN A 268 17.75 -3.98 -7.91
C ASN A 268 16.35 -3.66 -7.37
N ILE A 269 16.19 -3.65 -6.05
CA ILE A 269 14.94 -3.33 -5.36
C ILE A 269 15.14 -1.98 -4.67
N ASN A 270 14.40 -0.97 -5.10
CA ASN A 270 14.45 0.35 -4.46
C ASN A 270 13.51 0.35 -3.27
N ILE A 271 14.05 0.62 -2.08
CA ILE A 271 13.32 0.61 -0.81
C ILE A 271 13.46 1.95 -0.11
N LYS A 272 12.47 2.30 0.70
CA LYS A 272 12.50 3.53 1.51
C LYS A 272 13.47 3.35 2.69
N ASN A 273 14.29 4.38 2.94
CA ASN A 273 15.13 4.49 4.14
C ASN A 273 14.35 4.19 5.45
#